data_AF-A0A959USZ7-F1
#
_entry.id   AF-A0A959USZ7-F1
#
_cell.length_a   1.000
_cell.length_b   1.000
_cell.length_c   1.000
_cell.angle_alpha   90.00
_cell.angle_beta   90.00
_cell.angle_gamma   90.00
#
_symmetry.space_group_name_H-M   'P 1'
#
loop_
_entity.id
_entity.type
_entity.pdbx_description
1 polymer ?
#
loop_
_entity_poly.entity_id
_entity_poly.type
_entity_poly.pdbx_seq_one_letter_code
_entity_poly.pdbx_strand_id
1 'polypeptide(L)'
;MFERVLEGIRDLFPGSAGTIPLHAPWFDTADEEAVMACVRSSFVSSVGEGILAFEQELAEYTGAGRAVAVVNGTAALHAALVLNGVGPGDLVITQAFTFIATCNAITYTGARPVFIDVDP
;
A
#
# COMPACT_ATOMS: atom_id res chain seq x y z
N MET A 1 1.18 37.39 6.21
CA MET A 1 2.15 36.32 6.59
C MET A 1 1.90 35.05 5.78
N PHE A 2 0.67 34.52 5.77
CA PHE A 2 0.32 33.33 4.99
C PHE A 2 0.38 33.52 3.46
N GLU A 3 0.06 34.71 2.93
CA GLU A 3 0.11 34.97 1.48
C GLU A 3 1.49 34.71 0.87
N ARG A 4 2.56 35.16 1.53
CA ARG A 4 3.93 34.95 1.05
C ARG A 4 4.37 33.48 1.05
N VAL A 5 3.81 32.69 1.98
CA VAL A 5 4.03 31.24 2.05
C VAL A 5 3.23 30.53 0.96
N LEU A 6 1.98 30.95 0.73
CA LEU A 6 1.13 30.41 -0.32
C LEU A 6 1.68 30.72 -1.71
N GLU A 7 2.19 31.93 -1.95
CA GLU A 7 2.90 32.31 -3.18
C GLU A 7 4.14 31.44 -3.39
N GLY A 8 4.99 31.29 -2.36
CA GLY A 8 6.19 30.44 -2.45
C GLY A 8 5.87 28.96 -2.73
N ILE A 9 4.82 28.40 -2.13
CA ILE A 9 4.36 27.03 -2.42
C ILE A 9 3.88 26.94 -3.87
N ARG A 10 3.11 27.92 -4.36
CA ARG A 10 2.59 27.91 -5.74
C ARG A 10 3.69 28.03 -6.80
N ASP A 11 4.74 28.80 -6.52
CA ASP A 11 5.91 28.91 -7.40
C ASP A 11 6.68 27.58 -7.51
N LEU A 12 6.74 26.79 -6.43
CA LEU A 12 7.37 25.46 -6.43
C LEU A 12 6.55 24.40 -7.16
N PHE A 13 5.23 24.58 -7.25
CA PHE A 13 4.30 23.67 -7.93
C PHE A 13 3.60 24.37 -9.10
N PRO A 14 4.32 24.73 -10.19
CA PRO A 14 3.73 25.41 -11.34
C PRO A 14 2.66 24.51 -11.98
N GLY A 15 1.43 25.03 -12.09
CA GLY A 15 0.23 24.26 -12.47
C GLY A 15 -0.84 24.19 -11.36
N SER A 16 -0.52 24.66 -10.16
CA SER A 16 -1.40 24.70 -8.97
C SER A 16 -2.37 25.89 -8.92
N ALA A 17 -2.86 26.37 -10.07
CA ALA A 17 -3.91 27.37 -10.11
C ALA A 17 -5.26 26.74 -9.70
N GLY A 18 -5.44 26.48 -8.40
CA GLY A 18 -6.64 25.82 -7.85
C GLY A 18 -6.39 25.07 -6.55
N THR A 19 -7.28 24.13 -6.23
CA THR A 19 -7.14 23.24 -5.08
C THR A 19 -5.94 22.31 -5.28
N ILE A 20 -5.03 22.27 -4.30
CA ILE A 20 -3.90 21.32 -4.28
C ILE A 20 -4.34 20.11 -3.43
N PRO A 21 -4.53 18.92 -4.02
CA PRO A 21 -4.89 17.73 -3.25
C PRO A 21 -3.70 17.24 -2.42
N LEU A 22 -3.97 16.70 -1.23
CA LEU A 22 -2.94 16.06 -0.40
C LEU A 22 -2.36 14.80 -1.07
N HIS A 23 -3.21 14.05 -1.77
CA HIS A 23 -2.85 12.85 -2.52
C HIS A 23 -3.76 12.72 -3.74
N ALA A 24 -3.18 12.51 -4.91
CA ALA A 24 -3.90 12.23 -6.15
C ALA A 24 -3.16 11.12 -6.91
N PRO A 25 -3.86 10.08 -7.38
CA PRO A 25 -3.24 9.08 -8.23
C PRO A 25 -2.79 9.72 -9.54
N TRP A 26 -1.62 9.31 -10.02
CA TRP A 26 -1.09 9.70 -11.31
C TRP A 26 -1.17 8.48 -12.23
N PHE A 27 -1.80 8.66 -13.39
CA PHE A 27 -1.94 7.63 -14.40
C PHE A 27 -1.48 8.18 -15.75
N ASP A 28 -0.81 7.36 -16.54
CA ASP A 28 -0.39 7.67 -17.89
C ASP A 28 -0.94 6.67 -18.93
N THR A 29 -0.44 6.76 -20.16
CA THR A 29 -0.86 5.89 -21.25
C THR A 29 -0.48 4.42 -21.01
N ALA A 30 0.63 4.14 -20.32
CA ALA A 30 1.02 2.77 -20.01
C ALA A 30 0.05 2.11 -19.04
N ASP A 31 -0.45 2.86 -18.04
CA ASP A 31 -1.49 2.37 -17.13
C ASP A 31 -2.79 2.01 -17.88
N GLU A 32 -3.23 2.88 -18.79
CA GLU A 32 -4.42 2.63 -19.63
C GLU A 32 -4.23 1.38 -20.50
N GLU A 33 -3.08 1.26 -21.16
CA GLU A 33 -2.76 0.12 -22.01
C GLU A 33 -2.75 -1.20 -21.24
N ALA A 34 -2.17 -1.21 -20.03
CA ALA A 34 -2.12 -2.38 -19.16
C ALA A 34 -3.53 -2.84 -18.75
N VAL A 35 -4.40 -1.91 -18.32
CA VAL A 35 -5.79 -2.22 -17.96
C VAL A 35 -6.56 -2.74 -19.18
N MET A 36 -6.42 -2.08 -20.33
CA MET A 36 -7.10 -2.49 -21.56
C MET A 36 -6.62 -3.85 -22.08
N ALA A 37 -5.35 -4.22 -21.85
CA ALA A 37 -4.85 -5.55 -22.16
C ALA A 37 -5.57 -6.64 -21.34
N CYS A 38 -5.80 -6.42 -20.04
CA CYS A 38 -6.59 -7.32 -19.19
C CYS A 38 -8.03 -7.47 -19.69
N VAL A 39 -8.69 -6.36 -20.03
CA VAL A 39 -10.08 -6.37 -20.55
C VAL A 39 -10.16 -7.13 -21.87
N ARG A 40 -9.25 -6.87 -22.82
CA ARG A 40 -9.23 -7.50 -24.14
C ARG A 40 -8.93 -9.00 -24.07
N SER A 41 -8.08 -9.41 -23.14
CA SER A 41 -7.72 -10.83 -22.93
C SER A 41 -8.76 -11.61 -22.11
N SER A 42 -9.74 -10.92 -21.50
CA SER A 42 -10.70 -11.48 -20.54
C SER A 42 -10.11 -12.02 -19.23
N PHE A 43 -8.80 -11.87 -19.01
CA PHE A 43 -8.16 -12.12 -17.71
C PHE A 43 -8.33 -10.90 -16.80
N VAL A 44 -9.57 -10.72 -16.31
CA VAL A 44 -10.00 -9.55 -15.51
C VAL A 44 -10.17 -9.85 -14.01
N SER A 45 -9.80 -11.05 -13.58
CA SER A 45 -9.94 -11.52 -12.20
C SER A 45 -8.55 -11.78 -11.60
N SER A 46 -8.47 -12.56 -10.52
CA SER A 46 -7.25 -12.89 -9.78
C SER A 46 -6.33 -13.89 -10.49
N VAL A 47 -6.42 -14.01 -11.82
CA VAL A 47 -5.55 -14.85 -12.65
C VAL A 47 -5.24 -14.06 -13.92
N GLY A 48 -3.96 -13.96 -14.26
CA GLY A 48 -3.50 -13.28 -15.47
C GLY A 48 -2.00 -13.08 -15.47
N GLU A 49 -1.40 -12.94 -16.65
CA GLU A 49 0.04 -12.75 -16.84
C GLU A 49 0.56 -11.49 -16.13
N GLY A 50 -0.24 -10.41 -16.11
CA GLY A 50 0.12 -9.17 -15.43
C GLY A 50 0.36 -9.33 -13.92
N ILE A 51 -0.30 -10.30 -13.26
CA ILE A 51 -0.06 -10.58 -11.84
C ILE A 51 1.31 -11.22 -11.65
N LEU A 52 1.65 -12.21 -12.47
CA LEU A 52 2.93 -12.92 -12.40
C LEU A 52 4.10 -11.98 -12.70
N ALA A 53 3.96 -11.13 -13.72
CA ALA A 53 4.96 -10.11 -14.06
C ALA A 53 5.15 -9.13 -12.90
N PHE A 54 4.05 -8.62 -12.33
CA PHE A 54 4.11 -7.70 -11.19
C PHE A 54 4.77 -8.33 -9.96
N GLU A 55 4.45 -9.59 -9.63
CA GLU A 55 5.09 -10.30 -8.51
C GLU A 55 6.59 -10.49 -8.74
N GLN A 56 7.01 -10.80 -9.96
CA GLN A 56 8.42 -10.92 -10.30
C GLN A 56 9.15 -9.57 -10.17
N GLU A 57 8.61 -8.52 -10.78
CA GLU A 57 9.18 -7.17 -10.74
C GLU A 57 9.27 -6.65 -9.30
N LEU A 58 8.25 -6.91 -8.47
CA LEU A 58 8.23 -6.50 -7.07
C LEU A 58 9.26 -7.27 -6.23
N ALA A 59 9.46 -8.57 -6.50
CA ALA A 59 10.50 -9.35 -5.85
C ALA A 59 11.90 -8.82 -6.22
N GLU A 60 12.13 -8.51 -7.49
CA GLU A 60 13.38 -7.91 -7.99
C GLU A 60 13.63 -6.53 -7.37
N TYR A 61 12.61 -5.66 -7.35
CA TYR A 61 12.68 -4.31 -6.79
C TYR A 61 12.99 -4.30 -5.29
N THR A 62 12.36 -5.19 -4.53
CA THR A 62 12.54 -5.27 -3.07
C THR A 62 13.76 -6.11 -2.64
N GLY A 63 14.31 -6.93 -3.54
CA GLY A 63 15.33 -7.93 -3.23
C GLY A 63 14.81 -9.15 -2.45
N ALA A 64 13.49 -9.30 -2.30
CA ALA A 64 12.89 -10.46 -1.67
C ALA A 64 13.00 -11.71 -2.55
N GLY A 65 13.09 -12.90 -1.96
CA GLY A 65 13.14 -14.14 -2.74
C GLY A 65 11.86 -14.43 -3.53
N ARG A 66 10.72 -13.90 -3.06
CA ARG A 66 9.38 -13.99 -3.68
C ARG A 66 8.55 -12.77 -3.26
N ALA A 67 7.58 -12.40 -4.10
CA ALA A 67 6.48 -11.50 -3.74
C ALA A 67 5.14 -12.16 -4.07
N VAL A 68 4.08 -11.74 -3.37
CA VAL A 68 2.71 -12.22 -3.59
C VAL A 68 1.78 -11.02 -3.65
N ALA A 69 1.06 -10.87 -4.76
CA ALA A 69 0.11 -9.80 -4.97
C ALA A 69 -1.18 -10.09 -4.20
N VAL A 70 -1.70 -9.08 -3.50
CA VAL A 70 -2.96 -9.16 -2.75
C VAL A 70 -3.77 -7.88 -2.96
N VAL A 71 -5.04 -7.94 -2.61
CA VAL A 71 -6.03 -6.89 -2.92
C VAL A 71 -5.80 -5.55 -2.20
N ASN A 72 -5.03 -5.52 -1.10
CA ASN A 72 -4.59 -4.30 -0.41
C ASN A 72 -3.56 -4.62 0.71
N GLY A 73 -3.00 -3.57 1.33
CA GLY A 73 -2.03 -3.70 2.42
C GLY A 73 -2.56 -4.36 3.70
N THR A 74 -3.84 -4.17 4.06
CA THR A 74 -4.42 -4.84 5.24
C THR A 74 -4.50 -6.35 5.03
N ALA A 75 -4.91 -6.79 3.84
CA ALA A 75 -4.91 -8.21 3.47
C ALA A 75 -3.49 -8.78 3.45
N ALA A 76 -2.49 -8.01 3.00
CA ALA A 76 -1.09 -8.41 3.01
C ALA A 76 -0.59 -8.68 4.43
N LEU A 77 -0.82 -7.74 5.36
CA LEU A 77 -0.42 -7.88 6.76
C LEU A 77 -1.11 -9.07 7.42
N HIS A 78 -2.42 -9.22 7.20
CA HIS A 78 -3.19 -10.32 7.78
C HIS A 78 -2.70 -11.67 7.26
N ALA A 79 -2.51 -11.82 5.93
CA ALA A 79 -2.00 -13.05 5.33
C ALA A 79 -0.59 -13.38 5.85
N ALA A 80 0.29 -12.37 5.98
CA ALA A 80 1.63 -12.57 6.51
C ALA A 80 1.60 -13.09 7.96
N LEU A 81 0.74 -12.55 8.82
CA LEU A 81 0.59 -13.01 10.20
C LEU A 81 0.06 -14.44 10.28
N VAL A 82 -0.99 -14.76 9.51
CA VAL A 82 -1.57 -16.11 9.47
C VAL A 82 -0.55 -17.14 8.96
N LEU A 83 0.21 -16.81 7.92
CA LEU A 83 1.25 -17.69 7.37
C LEU A 83 2.41 -17.92 8.35
N ASN A 84 2.65 -17.01 9.29
CA ASN A 84 3.61 -17.17 10.38
C ASN A 84 3.02 -17.86 11.62
N GLY A 85 1.77 -18.34 11.55
CA GLY A 85 1.12 -19.08 12.63
C GLY A 85 0.62 -18.23 13.79
N VAL A 86 0.52 -16.91 13.62
CA VAL A 86 -0.01 -16.01 14.66
C VAL A 86 -1.50 -16.27 14.86
N GLY A 87 -1.93 -16.42 16.12
CA GLY A 87 -3.31 -16.70 16.46
C GLY A 87 -3.71 -16.33 17.89
N PRO A 88 -4.85 -16.87 18.38
CA PRO A 88 -5.34 -16.59 19.72
C PRO A 88 -4.33 -16.95 20.81
N GLY A 89 -4.12 -16.01 21.74
CA GLY A 89 -3.15 -16.15 22.83
C GLY A 89 -1.78 -15.55 22.52
N ASP A 90 -1.46 -15.29 21.26
CA ASP A 90 -0.20 -14.65 20.87
C ASP A 90 -0.22 -13.14 21.16
N LEU A 91 0.98 -12.62 21.44
CA LEU A 91 1.25 -11.20 21.58
C LEU A 91 2.08 -10.74 20.37
N VAL A 92 1.60 -9.73 19.66
CA VAL A 92 2.33 -9.14 18.52
C VAL A 92 2.74 -7.72 18.88
N ILE A 93 4.04 -7.47 18.89
CA ILE A 93 4.60 -6.14 19.16
C ILE A 93 4.34 -5.23 17.96
N THR A 94 3.86 -4.02 18.22
CA THR A 94 3.66 -2.97 17.21
C THR A 94 3.75 -1.57 17.83
N GLN A 95 3.62 -0.52 17.03
CA GLN A 95 3.69 0.88 17.47
C GLN A 95 2.30 1.47 17.71
N ALA A 96 2.16 2.35 18.70
CA ALA A 96 0.93 3.11 18.92
C ALA A 96 0.70 4.18 17.83
N PHE A 97 1.79 4.72 17.28
CA PHE A 97 1.75 5.72 16.21
C PHE A 97 1.93 5.06 14.83
N THR A 98 0.83 4.51 14.30
CA THR A 98 0.78 3.88 12.97
C THR A 98 -0.64 3.97 12.39
N PHE A 99 -0.81 3.60 11.13
CA PHE A 99 -2.14 3.45 10.54
C PHE A 99 -2.87 2.21 11.11
N ILE A 100 -4.19 2.32 11.33
CA ILE A 100 -4.98 1.30 12.05
C ILE A 100 -4.93 -0.10 11.42
N ALA A 101 -4.65 -0.20 10.11
CA ALA A 101 -4.52 -1.48 9.42
C ALA A 101 -3.52 -2.44 10.11
N THR A 102 -2.45 -1.90 10.70
CA THR A 102 -1.46 -2.70 11.44
C THR A 102 -2.11 -3.45 12.61
N CYS A 103 -2.88 -2.73 13.45
CA CYS A 103 -3.54 -3.31 14.63
C CYS A 103 -4.73 -4.20 14.26
N ASN A 104 -5.45 -3.83 13.20
CA ASN A 104 -6.56 -4.61 12.68
C ASN A 104 -6.08 -5.97 12.16
N ALA A 105 -5.00 -6.00 11.38
CA ALA A 105 -4.44 -7.26 10.88
C ALA A 105 -4.05 -8.22 12.01
N ILE A 106 -3.49 -7.71 13.11
CA ILE A 106 -3.18 -8.49 14.32
C ILE A 106 -4.46 -9.00 14.97
N THR A 107 -5.44 -8.13 15.20
CA THR A 107 -6.69 -8.50 15.87
C THR A 107 -7.50 -9.51 15.05
N TYR A 108 -7.43 -9.46 13.72
CA TYR A 108 -8.13 -10.40 12.83
C TYR A 108 -7.64 -11.85 12.98
N THR A 109 -6.40 -12.08 13.41
CA THR A 109 -5.92 -13.45 13.73
C THR A 109 -6.39 -13.95 15.09
N GLY A 110 -6.99 -13.08 15.92
CA GLY A 110 -7.31 -13.34 17.32
C GLY A 110 -6.14 -13.08 18.29
N ALA A 111 -4.98 -12.65 17.79
CA ALA A 111 -3.85 -12.23 18.61
C ALA A 111 -4.07 -10.86 19.25
N ARG A 112 -3.21 -10.48 20.20
CA ARG A 112 -3.27 -9.20 20.90
C ARG A 112 -2.09 -8.29 20.53
N PRO A 113 -2.34 -7.05 20.09
CA PRO A 113 -1.25 -6.09 19.88
C PRO A 113 -0.66 -5.64 21.23
N VAL A 114 0.66 -5.51 21.27
CA VAL A 114 1.42 -4.91 22.37
C VAL A 114 2.10 -3.65 21.84
N PHE A 115 1.68 -2.49 22.34
CA PHE A 115 2.17 -1.20 21.85
C PHE A 115 3.49 -0.80 22.48
N ILE A 116 4.42 -0.37 21.64
CA ILE A 116 5.67 0.29 22.01
C ILE A 116 5.63 1.74 21.50
N ASP A 117 6.24 2.63 22.27
CA ASP A 117 6.36 4.04 21.93
C ASP A 117 7.31 4.28 20.74
N VAL A 118 7.30 5.49 20.18
CA VAL A 118 8.12 5.89 19.04
C VAL A 118 9.16 6.95 19.42
N ASP A 119 10.21 7.08 18.60
CA ASP A 119 11.18 8.17 18.74
C ASP A 119 10.49 9.53 18.48
N PRO A 120 10.82 10.60 19.25
CA PRO A 120 10.19 11.92 19.10
C PRO A 120 10.40 12.63 17.76
#